data_AF-A0A1B0GB48-F1
#
_entry.id   AF-A0A1B0GB48-F1
#
_cell.length_a   1.000
_cell.length_b   1.000
_cell.length_c   1.000
_cell.angle_alpha   90.00
_cell.angle_beta   90.00
_cell.angle_gamma   90.00
#
_symmetry.space_group_name_H-M   'P 1'
#
loop_
_entity.id
_entity.type
_entity.pdbx_description
1 polymer ?
#
loop_
_entity_poly.entity_id
_entity_poly.type
_entity_poly.pdbx_seq_one_letter_code
_entity_poly.pdbx_strand_id
1 'polypeptide(L)'
;MTQSMLTKKLPDVVNPDISALQEVLSSLTGHDKNVQIHFDEVYTDQRSVYSRSENRLCGRGYILKQKLAKTEEYWKVLVFGVRSMLTAFNLVLSAYPITHTDGYGYLIEENVKYAEAIGLEHYEQAVKRVRGAVDDNRE
;
A
#
# COMPACT_ATOMS: atom_id res chain seq x y z
N MET A 1 25.99 24.18 -4.73
CA MET A 1 25.40 23.81 -3.42
C MET A 1 24.41 22.70 -3.67
N THR A 2 24.78 21.48 -3.34
CA THR A 2 24.10 20.24 -3.72
C THR A 2 22.92 19.99 -2.78
N GLN A 3 21.70 19.88 -3.32
CA GLN A 3 20.50 19.53 -2.55
C GLN A 3 20.57 18.04 -2.17
N SER A 4 20.68 17.74 -0.86
CA SER A 4 20.42 16.40 -0.38
C SER A 4 18.90 16.22 -0.28
N MET A 5 18.30 15.56 -1.26
CA MET A 5 16.96 15.00 -1.09
C MET A 5 17.06 13.92 0.00
N LEU A 6 16.60 14.28 1.20
CA LEU A 6 16.29 13.32 2.25
C LEU A 6 15.26 12.34 1.68
N THR A 7 15.71 11.16 1.27
CA THR A 7 14.85 9.99 1.12
C THR A 7 14.36 9.64 2.52
N LYS A 8 13.26 10.28 2.95
CA LYS A 8 12.49 9.79 4.09
C LYS A 8 12.04 8.39 3.73
N LYS A 9 12.73 7.40 4.29
CA LYS A 9 12.36 5.99 4.19
C LYS A 9 10.92 5.89 4.74
N LEU A 10 9.96 5.58 3.88
CA LEU A 10 8.59 5.29 4.31
C LEU A 10 8.67 4.11 5.30
N PRO A 11 8.25 4.27 6.56
CA PRO A 11 8.33 3.19 7.53
C PRO A 11 7.32 2.11 7.13
N ASP A 12 7.76 0.87 7.10
CA ASP A 12 6.93 -0.35 6.97
C ASP A 12 6.28 -0.62 5.62
N VAL A 13 6.88 -0.16 4.52
CA VAL A 13 6.46 -0.61 3.19
C VAL A 13 6.69 -2.12 3.07
N VAL A 14 5.61 -2.89 2.93
CA VAL A 14 5.69 -4.32 2.63
C VAL A 14 5.77 -4.47 1.12
N ASN A 15 6.98 -4.70 0.62
CA ASN A 15 7.22 -5.08 -0.77
C ASN A 15 7.56 -6.57 -0.83
N PRO A 16 6.88 -7.35 -1.69
CA PRO A 16 7.22 -8.75 -1.87
C PRO A 16 8.60 -8.92 -2.54
N ASP A 17 9.15 -10.12 -2.43
CA ASP A 17 10.41 -10.47 -3.09
C ASP A 17 10.20 -10.60 -4.60
N ILE A 18 10.84 -9.70 -5.36
CA ILE A 18 10.72 -9.64 -6.83
C ILE A 18 11.17 -10.93 -7.47
N SER A 19 12.30 -11.50 -7.04
CA SER A 19 12.88 -12.68 -7.69
C SER A 19 12.02 -13.92 -7.45
N ALA A 20 11.54 -14.09 -6.22
CA ALA A 20 10.62 -15.18 -5.89
C ALA A 20 9.29 -15.05 -6.66
N LEU A 21 8.76 -13.84 -6.79
CA LEU A 21 7.55 -13.60 -7.57
C LEU A 21 7.75 -13.84 -9.07
N GLN A 22 8.87 -13.40 -9.65
CA GLN A 22 9.20 -13.67 -11.05
C GLN A 22 9.24 -15.17 -11.33
N GLU A 23 9.82 -15.97 -10.43
CA GLU A 23 9.85 -17.43 -10.57
C GLU A 23 8.43 -18.01 -10.62
N VAL A 24 7.56 -17.62 -9.68
CA VAL A 24 6.17 -18.06 -9.65
C VAL A 24 5.42 -17.62 -10.90
N LEU A 25 5.58 -16.35 -11.30
CA LEU A 25 4.90 -15.76 -12.45
C LEU A 25 5.46 -16.25 -13.80
N SER A 26 6.66 -16.83 -13.83
CA SER A 26 7.23 -17.44 -15.03
C SER A 26 6.42 -18.64 -15.53
N SER A 27 5.69 -19.29 -14.63
CA SER A 27 4.79 -20.41 -14.95
C SER A 27 3.45 -19.98 -15.56
N LEU A 28 3.11 -18.68 -15.47
CA LEU A 28 1.89 -18.14 -16.02
C LEU A 28 1.96 -18.00 -17.55
N THR A 29 0.82 -18.24 -18.20
CA THR A 29 0.72 -17.99 -19.63
C THR A 29 0.71 -16.49 -19.93
N GLY A 30 1.03 -16.10 -21.16
CA GLY A 30 0.96 -14.68 -21.56
C GLY A 30 -0.43 -14.06 -21.34
N HIS A 31 -1.49 -14.87 -21.45
CA HIS A 31 -2.86 -14.42 -21.16
C HIS A 31 -3.09 -14.10 -19.69
N ASP A 32 -2.54 -14.93 -18.80
CA ASP A 32 -2.68 -14.75 -17.36
C ASP A 32 -1.98 -13.49 -16.87
N LYS A 33 -0.88 -13.11 -17.53
CA LYS A 33 -0.12 -11.89 -17.21
C LYS A 33 -0.88 -10.59 -17.49
N ASN A 34 -2.00 -10.63 -18.24
CA ASN A 34 -2.89 -9.49 -18.42
C ASN A 34 -3.70 -9.23 -17.16
N VAL A 35 -3.38 -8.13 -16.49
CA VAL A 35 -3.92 -7.86 -15.16
C VAL A 35 -4.47 -6.45 -15.01
N GLN A 36 -5.31 -6.25 -14.00
CA GLN A 36 -5.77 -4.95 -13.56
C GLN A 36 -5.09 -4.60 -12.24
N ILE A 37 -4.51 -3.40 -12.15
CA ILE A 37 -3.99 -2.88 -10.89
C ILE A 37 -5.13 -2.11 -10.22
N HIS A 38 -5.42 -2.45 -8.97
CA HIS A 38 -6.40 -1.79 -8.13
C HIS A 38 -5.75 -1.36 -6.81
N PHE A 39 -6.31 -0.34 -6.17
CA PHE A 39 -5.88 0.07 -4.84
C PHE A 39 -7.09 0.32 -3.93
N ASP A 40 -6.91 0.02 -2.65
CA ASP A 40 -7.91 0.24 -1.62
C ASP A 40 -7.30 0.87 -0.38
N GLU A 41 -8.09 1.68 0.30
CA GLU A 41 -7.75 2.26 1.60
C GLU A 41 -8.44 1.43 2.66
N VAL A 42 -7.65 0.71 3.45
CA VAL A 42 -8.13 -0.09 4.58
C VAL A 42 -7.93 0.70 5.85
N TYR A 43 -9.01 0.96 6.59
CA TYR A 43 -8.93 1.62 7.88
C TYR A 43 -8.41 0.64 8.94
N THR A 44 -7.42 1.07 9.71
CA THR A 44 -6.95 0.28 10.86
C THR A 44 -7.93 0.42 12.01
N ASP A 45 -7.96 -0.56 12.93
CA ASP A 45 -8.78 -0.51 14.14
C ASP A 45 -8.26 0.50 15.20
N GLN A 46 -7.26 1.30 14.81
CA GLN A 46 -6.59 2.35 15.60
C GLN A 46 -5.97 1.84 16.92
N ARG A 47 -5.83 0.51 17.09
CA ARG A 47 -5.21 -0.06 18.27
C ARG A 47 -3.69 0.10 18.21
N SER A 48 -3.09 0.37 19.36
CA SER A 48 -1.64 0.44 19.46
C SER A 48 -1.07 -0.99 19.53
N VAL A 49 -0.16 -1.33 18.62
CA VAL A 49 0.51 -2.64 18.57
C VAL A 49 2.00 -2.46 18.80
N TYR A 50 2.58 -3.31 19.65
CA TYR A 50 4.02 -3.33 19.90
C TYR A 50 4.71 -4.36 19.00
N SER A 51 5.55 -3.88 18.09
CA SER A 51 6.44 -4.71 17.30
C SER A 51 7.73 -4.94 18.06
N ARG A 52 7.95 -6.17 18.53
CA ARG A 52 9.20 -6.54 19.25
C ARG A 52 10.41 -6.55 18.32
N SER A 53 10.24 -6.96 17.06
CA SER A 53 11.31 -7.02 16.07
C SER A 53 11.87 -5.63 15.76
N GLU A 54 11.01 -4.62 15.72
CA GLU A 54 11.38 -3.23 15.46
C GLU A 54 11.57 -2.42 16.75
N ASN A 55 11.30 -3.02 17.91
CA ASN A 55 11.26 -2.36 19.21
C ASN A 55 10.44 -1.05 19.16
N ARG A 56 9.29 -1.11 18.47
CA ARG A 56 8.48 0.07 18.11
C ARG A 56 7.01 -0.14 18.45
N LEU A 57 6.36 0.90 18.99
CA LEU A 57 4.91 0.92 19.16
C LEU A 57 4.28 1.69 18.00
N CYS A 58 3.39 1.04 17.26
CA CYS A 58 2.66 1.60 16.13
C CYS A 58 1.19 1.81 16.52
N GLY A 59 0.52 2.82 15.97
CA GLY A 59 -0.90 3.10 16.24
C GLY A 59 -1.15 4.40 17.01
N ARG A 60 -2.29 4.52 17.69
CA ARG A 60 -2.71 5.77 18.34
C ARG A 60 -1.90 6.07 19.59
N GLY A 61 -1.61 7.35 19.81
CA GLY A 61 -0.74 7.87 20.88
C GLY A 61 -0.98 7.21 22.24
N TYR A 62 0.10 6.87 22.93
CA TYR A 62 0.08 6.25 24.25
C TYR A 62 0.78 7.16 25.26
N ILE A 63 0.32 7.12 26.52
CA ILE A 63 0.95 7.87 27.59
C ILE A 63 2.07 7.02 28.17
N LEU A 64 3.31 7.43 27.90
CA LEU A 64 4.49 6.85 28.52
C LEU A 64 5.02 7.83 29.57
N LYS A 65 5.07 7.40 30.84
CA LYS A 65 5.62 8.20 31.95
C LYS A 65 5.00 9.61 32.03
N GLN A 66 3.67 9.70 31.99
CA GLN A 66 2.90 10.97 32.06
C GLN A 66 3.16 11.97 30.91
N LYS A 67 3.85 11.56 29.85
CA LYS A 67 3.97 12.32 28.61
C LYS A 67 3.29 11.55 27.47
N LEU A 68 2.55 12.26 26.63
CA LEU A 68 2.02 11.69 25.40
C LEU A 68 3.22 11.38 24.48
N ALA A 69 3.51 10.10 24.30
CA ALA A 69 4.49 9.69 23.32
C ALA A 69 3.84 9.84 21.94
N LYS A 70 4.41 10.68 21.08
CA LYS A 70 3.99 10.82 19.69
C LYS A 70 4.31 9.52 18.96
N THR A 71 3.31 8.70 18.69
CA THR A 71 3.39 7.63 17.71
C THR A 71 2.97 8.15 16.36
N GLU A 72 3.52 7.60 15.28
CA GLU A 72 2.98 7.84 13.95
C GLU A 72 1.61 7.16 13.89
N GLU A 73 0.55 7.97 13.84
CA GLU A 73 -0.82 7.46 13.76
C GLU A 73 -1.10 6.97 12.34
N TYR A 74 -0.90 5.67 12.11
CA TYR A 74 -1.37 5.01 10.90
C TYR A 74 -2.86 4.71 11.03
N TRP A 75 -3.69 5.63 10.56
CA TRP A 75 -5.15 5.48 10.55
C TRP A 75 -5.65 4.70 9.32
N LYS A 76 -4.82 4.59 8.28
CA LYS A 76 -5.12 3.92 7.03
C LYS A 76 -3.92 3.15 6.50
N VAL A 77 -4.19 2.05 5.80
CA VAL A 77 -3.23 1.35 4.96
C VAL A 77 -3.73 1.40 3.53
N LEU A 78 -2.91 1.90 2.62
CA LEU A 78 -3.18 1.84 1.19
C LEU A 78 -2.59 0.55 0.65
N VAL A 79 -3.45 -0.33 0.13
CA VAL A 79 -3.08 -1.63 -0.40
C VAL A 79 -3.20 -1.60 -1.91
N PHE A 80 -2.14 -1.96 -2.61
CA PHE A 80 -2.14 -2.18 -4.05
C PHE A 80 -2.26 -3.67 -4.33
N GLY A 81 -3.27 -4.02 -5.12
CA GLY A 81 -3.52 -5.37 -5.58
C GLY A 81 -3.51 -5.45 -7.10
N VAL A 82 -3.21 -6.65 -7.57
CA VAL A 82 -3.29 -7.07 -8.96
C VAL A 82 -4.31 -8.17 -9.04
N ARG A 83 -5.18 -8.06 -10.03
CA ARG A 83 -6.15 -9.09 -10.36
C ARG A 83 -6.04 -9.43 -11.83
N SER A 84 -5.90 -10.72 -12.16
CA SER A 84 -5.98 -11.11 -13.56
C SER A 84 -7.37 -10.96 -14.12
N MET A 85 -7.43 -10.51 -15.37
CA MET A 85 -8.69 -10.38 -16.10
C MET A 85 -9.18 -11.72 -16.65
N LEU A 86 -8.26 -12.64 -16.93
CA LEU A 86 -8.54 -13.88 -17.65
C LEU A 86 -8.52 -15.11 -16.75
N THR A 87 -7.80 -15.06 -15.62
CA THR A 87 -7.77 -16.15 -14.63
C THR A 87 -8.03 -15.67 -13.21
N ALA A 88 -8.47 -16.59 -12.36
CA ALA A 88 -8.81 -16.30 -10.97
C ALA A 88 -7.56 -16.27 -10.07
N PHE A 89 -6.57 -15.43 -10.38
CA PHE A 89 -5.49 -15.12 -9.45
C PHE A 89 -5.54 -13.66 -9.02
N ASN A 90 -5.14 -13.43 -7.77
CA ASN A 90 -4.95 -12.11 -7.20
C ASN A 90 -3.62 -12.08 -6.46
N LEU A 91 -2.93 -10.96 -6.52
CA LEU A 91 -1.64 -10.73 -5.86
C LEU A 91 -1.68 -9.38 -5.16
N VAL A 92 -1.20 -9.30 -3.92
CA VAL A 92 -0.95 -8.01 -3.27
C VAL A 92 0.45 -7.56 -3.66
N LEU A 93 0.55 -6.39 -4.31
CA LEU A 93 1.83 -5.82 -4.74
C LEU A 93 2.53 -5.08 -3.62
N SER A 94 1.79 -4.28 -2.85
CA SER A 94 2.37 -3.50 -1.78
C SER A 94 1.30 -3.03 -0.80
N ALA A 95 1.75 -2.71 0.40
CA ALA A 95 0.93 -2.04 1.42
C ALA A 95 1.73 -0.91 2.05
N TYR A 96 1.15 0.29 2.05
CA TYR A 96 1.74 1.49 2.62
C TYR A 96 0.91 1.96 3.81
N PRO A 97 1.50 2.08 5.00
CA PRO A 97 0.82 2.77 6.09
C PRO A 97 0.79 4.27 5.77
N ILE A 98 -0.39 4.87 5.82
CA ILE A 98 -0.60 6.27 5.44
C ILE A 98 -0.98 7.11 6.65
N THR A 99 -0.28 8.24 6.79
CA THR A 99 -0.55 9.27 7.79
C THR A 99 -1.25 10.49 7.19
N HIS A 100 -1.13 10.75 5.88
CA HIS A 100 -1.70 11.92 5.18
C HIS A 100 -2.25 11.58 3.77
N THR A 101 -3.29 12.30 3.33
CA THR A 101 -4.00 12.05 2.05
C THR A 101 -3.44 12.87 0.87
N ASP A 102 -2.16 13.24 0.90
CA ASP A 102 -1.55 13.89 -0.26
C ASP A 102 -1.49 12.87 -1.40
N GLY A 103 -2.06 13.24 -2.56
CA GLY A 103 -2.47 12.29 -3.61
C GLY A 103 -1.49 11.17 -3.93
N TYR A 104 -2.03 9.98 -4.20
CA TYR A 104 -1.26 8.73 -4.33
C TYR A 104 -0.59 8.53 -5.69
N GLY A 105 -0.43 9.58 -6.50
CA GLY A 105 0.07 9.47 -7.88
C GLY A 105 1.43 8.79 -7.97
N TYR A 106 2.37 9.19 -7.11
CA TYR A 106 3.72 8.62 -7.10
C TYR A 106 3.73 7.13 -6.70
N LEU A 107 2.83 6.72 -5.79
CA LEU A 107 2.69 5.33 -5.35
C LEU A 107 2.10 4.45 -6.46
N ILE A 108 1.15 5.00 -7.23
CA ILE A 108 0.60 4.31 -8.40
C ILE A 108 1.71 4.04 -9.42
N GLU A 109 2.51 5.05 -9.76
CA GLU A 109 3.62 4.90 -10.71
C GLU A 109 4.67 3.89 -10.22
N GLU A 110 4.99 3.90 -8.93
CA GLU A 110 5.92 2.94 -8.33
C GLU A 110 5.38 1.50 -8.44
N ASN A 111 4.09 1.29 -8.18
CA ASN A 111 3.46 -0.03 -8.26
C ASN A 111 3.30 -0.54 -9.70
N VAL A 112 3.12 0.35 -10.68
CA VAL A 112 3.16 -0.02 -12.10
C VAL A 112 4.55 -0.53 -12.47
N LYS A 113 5.61 0.20 -12.11
CA LYS A 113 7.01 -0.23 -12.36
C LYS A 113 7.33 -1.54 -11.64
N TYR A 114 6.79 -1.74 -10.44
CA TYR A 114 6.96 -2.97 -9.70
C TYR A 114 6.26 -4.16 -10.40
N ALA A 115 5.03 -3.97 -10.89
CA ALA A 115 4.30 -4.97 -11.66
C ALA A 115 5.04 -5.37 -12.95
N GLU A 116 5.60 -4.38 -13.67
CA GLU A 116 6.48 -4.61 -14.83
C GLU A 116 7.71 -5.43 -14.45
N ALA A 117 8.36 -5.07 -13.35
CA ALA A 117 9.56 -5.77 -12.90
C ALA A 117 9.31 -7.24 -12.58
N ILE A 118 8.14 -7.61 -12.05
CA ILE A 118 7.80 -9.01 -11.75
C ILE A 118 7.26 -9.79 -12.97
N GLY A 119 7.15 -9.15 -14.14
CA GLY A 119 6.77 -9.81 -15.39
C GLY A 119 5.27 -9.93 -15.63
N LEU A 120 4.47 -9.04 -15.04
CA LEU A 120 3.08 -8.83 -15.42
C LEU A 120 3.02 -7.94 -16.67
N GLU A 121 1.91 -8.00 -17.41
CA GLU A 121 1.76 -7.32 -18.69
C GLU A 121 0.40 -6.62 -18.76
N HIS A 122 0.31 -5.53 -19.54
CA HIS A 122 -0.94 -4.85 -19.93
C HIS A 122 -1.87 -4.55 -18.76
N TYR A 123 -1.62 -3.43 -18.09
CA TYR A 123 -2.41 -2.98 -16.94
C TYR A 123 -3.50 -2.02 -17.36
N GLU A 124 -4.75 -2.31 -17.01
CA GLU A 124 -5.75 -1.27 -16.82
C GLU A 124 -5.68 -0.74 -15.38
N GLN A 125 -5.66 0.58 -15.22
CA GLN A 125 -5.77 1.19 -13.90
C GLN A 125 -7.25 1.25 -13.50
N ALA A 126 -7.63 0.48 -12.49
CA ALA A 126 -8.95 0.63 -11.89
C ALA A 126 -8.92 1.79 -10.89
N VAL A 127 -9.46 2.94 -11.31
CA VAL A 127 -9.68 4.07 -10.39
C VAL A 127 -10.76 3.68 -9.39
N LYS A 128 -10.40 3.70 -8.10
CA LYS A 128 -11.34 3.48 -7.00
C LYS A 128 -12.51 4.46 -7.13
N ARG A 129 -13.73 3.94 -7.30
CA ARG A 129 -14.95 4.74 -7.18
C ARG A 129 -15.02 5.19 -5.73
N VAL A 130 -14.65 6.44 -5.47
CA VAL A 130 -14.88 7.07 -4.17
C VAL A 130 -16.39 6.95 -3.92
N ARG A 131 -16.79 6.09 -2.98
CA ARG A 131 -18.15 6.18 -2.42
C ARG A 131 -18.21 7.56 -1.80
N GLY A 132 -18.89 8.48 -2.49
CA GLY A 132 -19.19 9.79 -1.96
C GLY A 132 -19.77 9.63 -0.57
N ALA A 133 -19.22 10.38 0.38
CA ALA A 133 -19.97 10.71 1.57
C ALA A 133 -21.30 11.29 1.08
N VAL A 134 -22.37 10.54 1.26
CA VAL A 134 -23.72 11.09 1.14
C VAL A 134 -23.78 12.15 2.23
N ASP A 135 -23.99 13.39 1.80
CA ASP A 135 -24.38 14.49 2.68
C ASP A 135 -25.58 14.04 3.54
N ASP A 136 -25.32 13.76 4.80
CA ASP A 136 -26.37 13.57 5.79
C ASP A 136 -26.67 14.95 6.42
N ASN A 137 -27.26 15.81 5.59
CA ASN A 137 -28.01 16.99 6.03
C ASN A 137 -29.50 16.61 6.05
N ARG A 138 -29.95 16.03 7.16
CA ARG A 138 -31.33 15.90 7.66
C ARG A 138 -31.21 15.67 9.17
N GLU A 139 -31.79 16.43 10.08
CA GLU A 139 -32.86 17.45 10.10
C GLU A 139 -32.48 18.57 11.08
#